data_AF-A0A3Q0J085-F1
#
_entry.id   AF-A0A3Q0J085-F1
#
_cell.length_a   1.000
_cell.length_b   1.000
_cell.length_c   1.000
_cell.angle_alpha   90.00
_cell.angle_beta   90.00
_cell.angle_gamma   90.00
#
_symmetry.space_group_name_H-M   'P 1'
#
loop_
_entity.id
_entity.type
_entity.pdbx_description
1 polymer ?
#
loop_
_entity_poly.entity_id
_entity_poly.type
_entity_poly.pdbx_seq_one_letter_code
_entity_poly.pdbx_strand_id
1 'polypeptide(L)'
;MAELDGAGDKLFHDESSASLNKDHVEVKFVSPENAKNGDAKINIGDLKSSFAGMGKEELMKFANDPFWVRLRWFLFILFWAIWCGMLFGAIAIIVYAPKCASPLSQEYYDKSPLYEVDVKSFKDGDDKQDGYGDLKGFSSKVDYFKSLGIKQISLSSLLKNNPEDMKGLEVLDFKEIHPTYGTLEDFKDLLNKLKAADIHLLLSFSPDYSSTKHEFFQKSVKKEEPYTNYYVWAPPKGYSSDGTPLAPNNWLSKEGGSAWEWNAERKEFYLHQFGKNQADFNFNNPQVVEYFKEVLDFWLKQGVSGFKLENIEYLLEDVELKNETISSRAGHMHDEYEFYNHQHTAQAPGIAKILDIWGATVHNHTGGVLIVGDSLTENSTHVNLVAHRLEITPTLSGEQLKVIVDKWAKENRITWQWSCADGTLKCAPPALLDALNMVSFLLPGTPITRAGEELGLIAPSLMPWNSLEPNKGFTSGLLPRGGSGPEIDESLSVDVQSKDPTSHLALYKQLVAQRASPAAQFGSLQTLALNNSVFAFTR
;
A
#
# COMPACT_ATOMS: atom_id res chain seq x y z
N MET A 1 -17.48 -23.98 -28.80
CA MET A 1 -18.11 -25.29 -29.08
C MET A 1 -18.29 -26.01 -27.76
N ALA A 2 -19.36 -26.80 -27.65
CA ALA A 2 -19.67 -27.78 -26.59
C ALA A 2 -18.51 -28.76 -26.32
N GLU A 3 -18.43 -29.55 -25.23
CA GLU A 3 -19.20 -29.76 -23.98
C GLU A 3 -18.23 -30.48 -22.99
N LEU A 4 -18.18 -30.12 -21.70
CA LEU A 4 -18.80 -30.77 -20.52
C LEU A 4 -18.30 -32.16 -20.09
N ASP A 5 -18.42 -32.37 -18.77
CA ASP A 5 -18.31 -33.59 -17.95
C ASP A 5 -16.96 -34.33 -17.83
N GLY A 6 -16.63 -34.94 -16.68
CA GLY A 6 -17.33 -34.90 -15.38
C GLY A 6 -17.11 -36.16 -14.53
N ALA A 7 -17.35 -36.03 -13.22
CA ALA A 7 -17.44 -37.10 -12.22
C ALA A 7 -16.16 -37.97 -11.95
N GLY A 8 -16.04 -38.61 -10.78
CA GLY A 8 -16.97 -38.64 -9.65
C GLY A 8 -16.41 -39.34 -8.41
N ASP A 9 -17.10 -39.09 -7.30
CA ASP A 9 -16.85 -39.56 -5.94
C ASP A 9 -17.39 -40.99 -5.72
N LYS A 10 -16.75 -41.79 -4.84
CA LYS A 10 -17.24 -43.04 -4.18
C LYS A 10 -17.61 -44.28 -5.03
N LEU A 11 -17.21 -45.47 -4.54
CA LEU A 11 -18.13 -46.47 -3.94
C LEU A 11 -17.40 -47.67 -3.27
N PHE A 12 -18.11 -48.33 -2.36
CA PHE A 12 -17.70 -49.51 -1.57
C PHE A 12 -18.19 -50.83 -2.21
N HIS A 13 -17.73 -51.97 -1.64
CA HIS A 13 -18.14 -53.37 -1.89
C HIS A 13 -17.60 -53.99 -3.21
N ASP A 14 -17.20 -55.27 -3.28
CA ASP A 14 -17.02 -56.33 -2.25
C ASP A 14 -15.86 -57.26 -2.69
N GLU A 15 -15.52 -58.45 -2.15
CA GLU A 15 -16.26 -59.50 -1.42
C GLU A 15 -15.31 -60.29 -0.49
N SER A 16 -15.84 -60.92 0.58
CA SER A 16 -15.08 -61.83 1.46
C SER A 16 -15.22 -63.29 1.03
N SER A 17 -14.23 -63.82 0.31
CA SER A 17 -14.23 -65.22 -0.13
C SER A 17 -13.65 -66.15 0.93
N ALA A 18 -14.54 -66.88 1.62
CA ALA A 18 -14.18 -67.96 2.54
C ALA A 18 -14.36 -69.33 1.87
N SER A 19 -13.32 -70.18 1.93
CA SER A 19 -13.28 -71.48 1.27
C SER A 19 -14.22 -72.52 1.91
N LEU A 20 -15.05 -73.17 1.09
CA LEU A 20 -15.85 -74.32 1.50
C LEU A 20 -15.14 -75.65 1.22
N ASN A 21 -15.08 -76.52 2.22
CA ASN A 21 -14.50 -77.85 2.12
C ASN A 21 -15.49 -78.82 1.45
N LYS A 22 -15.00 -79.70 0.57
CA LYS A 22 -15.82 -80.74 -0.08
C LYS A 22 -15.76 -82.05 0.69
N ASP A 23 -16.88 -82.46 1.27
CA ASP A 23 -17.13 -83.85 1.65
C ASP A 23 -18.30 -84.42 0.84
N HIS A 24 -18.18 -85.68 0.44
CA HIS A 24 -19.08 -86.31 -0.54
C HIS A 24 -20.45 -86.66 0.07
N VAL A 25 -21.52 -86.27 -0.60
CA VAL A 25 -22.89 -86.71 -0.29
C VAL A 25 -23.33 -87.78 -1.29
N GLU A 26 -23.59 -88.99 -0.80
CA GLU A 26 -24.10 -90.11 -1.61
C GLU A 26 -25.64 -90.05 -1.68
N VAL A 27 -26.20 -89.90 -2.89
CA VAL A 27 -27.65 -89.77 -3.11
C VAL A 27 -28.24 -91.10 -3.56
N LYS A 28 -29.06 -91.73 -2.70
CA LYS A 28 -29.84 -92.93 -3.07
C LYS A 28 -31.26 -92.56 -3.49
N PHE A 29 -31.61 -92.89 -4.72
CA PHE A 29 -32.97 -92.79 -5.24
C PHE A 29 -33.77 -94.05 -4.87
N VAL A 30 -34.99 -93.85 -4.38
CA VAL A 30 -36.01 -94.91 -4.23
C VAL A 30 -37.28 -94.41 -4.89
N SER A 31 -37.66 -95.06 -6.00
CA SER A 31 -38.92 -94.77 -6.69
C SER A 31 -40.05 -95.66 -6.12
N PRO A 32 -41.16 -95.09 -5.62
CA PRO A 32 -42.35 -95.87 -5.31
C PRO A 32 -43.11 -96.22 -6.60
N GLU A 33 -43.61 -97.45 -6.72
CA GLU A 33 -44.57 -97.80 -7.77
C GLU A 33 -45.87 -97.01 -7.58
N ASN A 34 -46.43 -96.48 -8.70
CA ASN A 34 -47.70 -95.76 -8.78
C ASN A 34 -47.76 -94.33 -8.19
N ALA A 35 -46.84 -93.44 -8.58
CA ALA A 35 -47.03 -91.99 -8.46
C ALA A 35 -47.33 -91.34 -9.83
N LYS A 36 -48.42 -90.56 -9.94
CA LYS A 36 -48.75 -89.75 -11.13
C LYS A 36 -48.04 -88.39 -11.05
N ASN A 37 -47.50 -87.94 -12.19
CA ASN A 37 -47.06 -86.58 -12.54
C ASN A 37 -46.62 -85.63 -11.41
N GLY A 38 -45.30 -85.37 -11.33
CA GLY A 38 -44.78 -84.05 -10.94
C GLY A 38 -44.05 -83.93 -9.59
N ASP A 39 -44.41 -84.73 -8.58
CA ASP A 39 -43.88 -84.54 -7.21
C ASP A 39 -42.69 -85.45 -6.87
N ALA A 40 -41.47 -84.96 -7.17
CA ALA A 40 -40.25 -85.51 -6.58
C ALA A 40 -39.93 -84.77 -5.25
N LYS A 41 -40.38 -85.30 -4.11
CA LYS A 41 -40.03 -84.75 -2.79
C LYS A 41 -38.59 -85.08 -2.41
N ILE A 42 -37.71 -84.07 -2.50
CA ILE A 42 -36.35 -84.14 -1.96
C ILE A 42 -36.40 -83.83 -0.46
N ASN A 43 -36.21 -84.85 0.39
CA ASN A 43 -35.91 -84.62 1.81
C ASN A 43 -34.44 -84.26 1.96
N ILE A 44 -34.14 -82.96 2.02
CA ILE A 44 -32.85 -82.45 2.46
C ILE A 44 -32.82 -82.58 3.98
N GLY A 45 -31.93 -83.43 4.51
CA GLY A 45 -31.72 -83.58 5.95
C GLY A 45 -31.19 -82.29 6.59
N ASP A 46 -31.46 -82.11 7.88
CA ASP A 46 -31.29 -80.84 8.61
C ASP A 46 -29.97 -80.10 8.32
N LEU A 47 -30.09 -78.94 7.66
CA LEU A 47 -29.01 -77.98 7.50
C LEU A 47 -28.68 -77.33 8.86
N LYS A 48 -27.78 -77.95 9.62
CA LYS A 48 -27.13 -77.31 10.77
C LYS A 48 -26.30 -76.11 10.30
N SER A 49 -26.83 -74.90 10.43
CA SER A 49 -26.01 -73.70 10.37
C SER A 49 -25.10 -73.64 11.61
N SER A 50 -23.80 -73.46 11.39
CA SER A 50 -22.83 -73.33 12.48
C SER A 50 -22.86 -71.91 13.05
N PHE A 51 -23.88 -71.60 13.85
CA PHE A 51 -23.94 -70.34 14.59
C PHE A 51 -22.91 -70.35 15.72
N ALA A 52 -21.73 -69.77 15.48
CA ALA A 52 -20.63 -69.71 16.45
C ALA A 52 -20.86 -68.64 17.56
N GLY A 53 -22.05 -68.64 18.14
CA GLY A 53 -22.46 -67.76 19.23
C GLY A 53 -22.72 -68.56 20.51
N MET A 54 -21.86 -68.40 21.50
CA MET A 54 -22.05 -69.03 22.82
C MET A 54 -23.18 -68.31 23.58
N GLY A 55 -24.17 -69.06 24.07
CA GLY A 55 -25.28 -68.51 24.85
C GLY A 55 -24.81 -67.88 26.16
N LYS A 56 -25.54 -66.89 26.69
CA LYS A 56 -25.17 -66.13 27.90
C LYS A 56 -24.75 -67.05 29.07
N GLU A 57 -25.47 -68.13 29.31
CA GLU A 57 -25.21 -69.06 30.42
C GLU A 57 -23.93 -69.88 30.22
N GLU A 58 -23.59 -70.25 28.98
CA GLU A 58 -22.33 -70.94 28.67
C GLU A 58 -21.15 -69.97 28.69
N LEU A 59 -21.35 -68.75 28.18
CA LEU A 59 -20.34 -67.69 28.21
C LEU A 59 -19.96 -67.35 29.66
N MET A 60 -20.92 -67.29 30.57
CA MET A 60 -20.67 -67.01 32.00
C MET A 60 -19.88 -68.12 32.72
N LYS A 61 -19.81 -69.35 32.18
CA LYS A 61 -18.93 -70.41 32.72
C LYS A 61 -17.45 -70.11 32.46
N PHE A 62 -17.12 -69.57 31.29
CA PHE A 62 -15.74 -69.25 30.89
C PHE A 62 -15.33 -67.79 31.16
N ALA A 63 -16.29 -66.85 31.19
CA ALA A 63 -16.03 -65.42 31.39
C ALA A 63 -15.51 -65.06 32.79
N ASN A 64 -15.68 -65.96 33.77
CA ASN A 64 -15.20 -65.82 35.15
C ASN A 64 -13.88 -66.58 35.40
N ASP A 65 -13.28 -67.19 34.37
CA ASP A 65 -11.96 -67.81 34.49
C ASP A 65 -10.91 -66.76 34.90
N PRO A 66 -10.06 -67.03 35.93
CA PRO A 66 -9.00 -66.12 36.34
C PRO A 66 -8.11 -65.60 35.21
N PHE A 67 -7.87 -66.38 34.15
CA PHE A 67 -7.10 -65.95 32.98
C PHE A 67 -7.83 -64.86 32.20
N TRP A 68 -9.08 -65.09 31.80
CA TRP A 68 -9.87 -64.14 31.00
C TRP A 68 -10.20 -62.86 31.78
N VAL A 69 -10.41 -62.97 33.10
CA VAL A 69 -10.61 -61.81 33.98
C VAL A 69 -9.33 -60.96 34.06
N ARG A 70 -8.16 -61.59 34.26
CA ARG A 70 -6.85 -60.89 34.29
C ARG A 70 -6.54 -60.24 32.94
N LEU A 71 -6.78 -60.94 31.83
CA LEU A 71 -6.54 -60.41 30.48
C LEU A 71 -7.45 -59.21 30.18
N ARG A 72 -8.74 -59.26 30.55
CA ARG A 72 -9.67 -58.14 30.38
C ARG A 72 -9.23 -56.92 31.19
N TRP A 73 -8.85 -57.10 32.46
CA TRP A 73 -8.33 -56.01 33.29
C TRP A 73 -7.01 -55.46 32.77
N PHE A 74 -6.10 -56.31 32.30
CA PHE A 74 -4.85 -55.88 31.67
C PHE A 74 -5.11 -55.03 30.43
N LEU A 75 -5.96 -55.48 29.51
CA LEU A 75 -6.30 -54.73 28.30
C LEU A 75 -7.04 -53.41 28.61
N PHE A 76 -7.91 -53.40 29.62
CA PHE A 76 -8.61 -52.18 30.06
C PHE A 76 -7.64 -51.16 30.67
N ILE A 77 -6.74 -51.59 31.56
CA ILE A 77 -5.70 -50.73 32.15
C ILE A 77 -4.74 -50.24 31.07
N LEU A 78 -4.33 -51.11 30.14
CA LEU A 78 -3.46 -50.76 29.01
C LEU A 78 -4.11 -49.72 28.09
N PHE A 79 -5.41 -49.88 27.78
CA PHE A 79 -6.16 -48.89 27.00
C PHE A 79 -6.15 -47.51 27.67
N TRP A 80 -6.47 -47.43 28.96
CA TRP A 80 -6.45 -46.16 29.69
C TRP A 80 -5.04 -45.58 29.86
N ALA A 81 -4.03 -46.43 30.04
CA ALA A 81 -2.63 -45.99 30.11
C ALA A 81 -2.15 -45.40 28.76
N ILE A 82 -2.48 -46.04 27.64
CA ILE A 82 -2.20 -45.52 26.29
C ILE A 82 -2.99 -44.23 26.04
N TRP A 83 -4.27 -44.17 26.42
CA TRP A 83 -5.10 -42.98 26.27
C TRP A 83 -4.55 -41.78 27.06
N CYS A 84 -4.20 -41.97 28.33
CA CYS A 84 -3.53 -40.96 29.15
C CYS A 84 -2.15 -40.58 28.59
N GLY A 85 -1.40 -41.53 28.04
CA GLY A 85 -0.12 -41.28 27.36
C GLY A 85 -0.26 -40.43 26.11
N MET A 86 -1.28 -40.69 25.28
CA MET A 86 -1.60 -39.87 24.10
C MET A 86 -2.08 -38.47 24.50
N LEU A 87 -2.91 -38.36 25.55
CA LEU A 87 -3.35 -37.06 26.07
C LEU A 87 -2.17 -36.25 26.61
N PHE A 88 -1.30 -36.86 27.41
CA PHE A 88 -0.08 -36.21 27.91
C PHE A 88 0.85 -35.82 26.77
N GLY A 89 1.03 -36.67 25.75
CA GLY A 89 1.80 -36.37 24.54
C GLY A 89 1.23 -35.18 23.78
N ALA A 90 -0.09 -35.11 23.58
CA ALA A 90 -0.74 -33.99 22.92
C ALA A 90 -0.57 -32.66 23.71
N ILE A 91 -0.74 -32.70 25.04
CA ILE A 91 -0.50 -31.53 25.90
C ILE A 91 0.97 -31.12 25.86
N ALA A 92 1.91 -32.07 25.91
CA ALA A 92 3.33 -31.80 25.83
C ALA A 92 3.71 -31.18 24.47
N ILE A 93 3.14 -31.65 23.36
CA ILE A 93 3.32 -31.03 22.04
C ILE A 93 2.80 -29.58 22.06
N ILE A 94 1.62 -29.30 22.62
CA ILE A 94 1.06 -27.94 22.67
C ILE A 94 1.90 -27.00 23.57
N VAL A 95 2.47 -27.50 24.66
CA VAL A 95 3.24 -26.71 25.64
C VAL A 95 4.70 -26.51 25.22
N TYR A 96 5.34 -27.52 24.63
CA TYR A 96 6.76 -27.50 24.29
C TYR A 96 7.07 -27.30 22.81
N ALA A 97 6.09 -27.43 21.90
CA ALA A 97 6.30 -26.93 20.54
C ALA A 97 6.61 -25.43 20.64
N PRO A 98 7.71 -24.95 20.03
CA PRO A 98 7.91 -23.51 19.92
C PRO A 98 6.68 -22.96 19.22
N LYS A 99 6.10 -21.88 19.76
CA LYS A 99 5.10 -21.12 19.00
C LYS A 99 5.78 -20.74 17.70
N CYS A 100 5.37 -21.35 16.59
CA CYS A 100 5.64 -20.79 15.28
C CYS A 100 5.15 -19.35 15.38
N ALA A 101 6.07 -18.38 15.28
CA ALA A 101 5.67 -17.00 15.22
C ALA A 101 4.75 -16.91 14.01
N SER A 102 3.44 -16.72 14.25
CA SER A 102 2.54 -16.31 13.19
C SER A 102 3.20 -15.07 12.60
N PRO A 103 3.57 -15.08 11.30
CA PRO A 103 4.19 -13.90 10.72
C PRO A 103 3.29 -12.71 11.04
N LEU A 104 3.88 -11.64 11.58
CA LEU A 104 3.14 -10.42 11.90
C LEU A 104 2.31 -10.08 10.66
N SER A 105 1.00 -9.93 10.84
CA SER A 105 0.09 -9.73 9.72
C SER A 105 0.50 -8.43 9.05
N GLN A 106 1.19 -8.52 7.91
CA GLN A 106 1.65 -7.33 7.20
C GLN A 106 0.44 -6.45 6.91
N GLU A 107 0.61 -5.17 7.16
CA GLU A 107 -0.46 -4.20 6.96
C GLU A 107 -0.80 -4.11 5.47
N TYR A 108 -1.98 -3.58 5.15
CA TYR A 108 -2.43 -3.52 3.76
C TYR A 108 -1.47 -2.73 2.86
N TYR A 109 -0.76 -1.75 3.42
CA TYR A 109 0.21 -0.93 2.72
C TYR A 109 1.51 -1.66 2.35
N ASP A 110 1.93 -2.68 3.10
CA ASP A 110 3.08 -3.51 2.72
C ASP A 110 2.72 -4.51 1.59
N LYS A 111 1.45 -4.83 1.40
CA LYS A 111 0.99 -5.86 0.44
C LYS A 111 0.92 -5.37 -1.00
N SER A 112 0.77 -4.08 -1.22
CA SER A 112 0.53 -3.48 -2.54
C SER A 112 1.31 -2.18 -2.69
N PRO A 113 1.82 -1.83 -3.87
CA PRO A 113 2.44 -0.52 -4.08
C PRO A 113 1.48 0.62 -3.70
N LEU A 114 2.05 1.73 -3.22
CA LEU A 114 1.35 3.00 -3.15
C LEU A 114 1.32 3.61 -4.56
N TYR A 115 0.14 3.71 -5.15
CA TYR A 115 -0.01 4.24 -6.50
C TYR A 115 -0.37 5.74 -6.44
N GLU A 116 0.55 6.60 -6.87
CA GLU A 116 0.39 8.06 -6.84
C GLU A 116 -0.28 8.56 -8.13
N VAL A 117 -1.33 9.38 -8.00
CA VAL A 117 -2.08 9.92 -9.15
C VAL A 117 -2.35 11.40 -8.99
N ASP A 118 -1.93 12.18 -9.97
CA ASP A 118 -2.47 13.52 -10.22
C ASP A 118 -3.76 13.39 -11.03
N VAL A 119 -4.90 13.73 -10.40
CA VAL A 119 -6.21 13.65 -11.05
C VAL A 119 -6.26 14.52 -12.31
N LYS A 120 -5.57 15.68 -12.32
CA LYS A 120 -5.54 16.64 -13.43
C LYS A 120 -5.01 16.06 -14.74
N SER A 121 -4.12 15.08 -14.66
CA SER A 121 -3.44 14.45 -15.81
C SER A 121 -3.91 13.00 -16.08
N PHE A 122 -4.78 12.44 -15.24
CA PHE A 122 -5.18 11.03 -15.31
C PHE A 122 -6.32 10.70 -16.29
N LYS A 123 -7.50 11.33 -16.19
CA LYS A 123 -8.59 11.16 -17.17
C LYS A 123 -9.58 12.32 -17.04
N ASP A 124 -9.86 13.00 -18.15
CA ASP A 124 -10.95 13.99 -18.27
C ASP A 124 -12.32 13.29 -18.24
N GLY A 125 -13.29 13.88 -17.56
CA GLY A 125 -14.65 13.35 -17.47
C GLY A 125 -15.38 13.49 -18.81
N ASP A 126 -16.10 12.43 -19.24
CA ASP A 126 -16.82 12.47 -20.51
C ASP A 126 -18.00 13.47 -20.50
N ASP A 127 -18.33 14.08 -19.36
CA ASP A 127 -19.36 15.13 -19.20
C ASP A 127 -18.83 16.57 -19.35
N LYS A 128 -17.56 16.84 -19.01
CA LYS A 128 -16.94 18.17 -19.21
C LYS A 128 -16.17 18.25 -20.51
N GLN A 129 -15.23 17.32 -20.72
CA GLN A 129 -14.30 17.31 -21.86
C GLN A 129 -13.55 18.66 -22.00
N ASP A 130 -13.19 19.27 -20.86
CA ASP A 130 -12.58 20.61 -20.79
C ASP A 130 -11.03 20.58 -20.89
N GLY A 131 -10.47 19.38 -21.03
CA GLY A 131 -9.04 19.13 -21.16
C GLY A 131 -8.31 18.99 -19.83
N TYR A 132 -9.02 18.96 -18.70
CA TYR A 132 -8.48 18.66 -17.38
C TYR A 132 -9.08 17.37 -16.81
N GLY A 133 -8.25 16.57 -16.14
CA GLY A 133 -8.72 15.37 -15.46
C GLY A 133 -9.51 15.68 -14.20
N ASP A 134 -10.55 14.87 -13.94
CA ASP A 134 -11.51 15.11 -12.85
C ASP A 134 -11.92 13.82 -12.11
N LEU A 135 -12.72 13.96 -11.05
CA LEU A 135 -13.13 12.83 -10.20
C LEU A 135 -14.00 11.80 -10.92
N LYS A 136 -14.76 12.20 -11.94
CA LYS A 136 -15.60 11.29 -12.74
C LYS A 136 -14.75 10.51 -13.73
N GLY A 137 -13.84 11.20 -14.43
CA GLY A 137 -12.82 10.58 -15.28
C GLY A 137 -11.97 9.58 -14.49
N PHE A 138 -11.47 9.96 -13.31
CA PHE A 138 -10.77 9.06 -12.40
C PHE A 138 -11.66 7.87 -11.98
N SER A 139 -12.90 8.12 -11.54
CA SER A 139 -13.86 7.09 -11.14
C SER A 139 -14.13 6.08 -12.27
N SER A 140 -14.16 6.51 -13.54
CA SER A 140 -14.33 5.63 -14.70
C SER A 140 -13.25 4.54 -14.81
N LYS A 141 -12.05 4.79 -14.23
CA LYS A 141 -10.87 3.92 -14.34
C LYS A 141 -10.62 3.06 -13.10
N VAL A 142 -11.52 3.01 -12.12
CA VAL A 142 -11.34 2.18 -10.90
C VAL A 142 -11.06 0.70 -11.20
N ASP A 143 -11.65 0.14 -12.27
CA ASP A 143 -11.40 -1.26 -12.65
C ASP A 143 -10.00 -1.50 -13.28
N TYR A 144 -9.31 -0.44 -13.76
CA TYR A 144 -7.90 -0.52 -14.17
C TYR A 144 -7.01 -0.84 -12.96
N PHE A 145 -7.18 -0.11 -11.84
CA PHE A 145 -6.44 -0.37 -10.60
C PHE A 145 -6.67 -1.79 -10.05
N LYS A 146 -7.90 -2.30 -10.15
CA LYS A 146 -8.19 -3.72 -9.85
C LYS A 146 -7.41 -4.68 -10.76
N SER A 147 -7.36 -4.39 -12.06
CA SER A 147 -6.62 -5.22 -13.05
C SER A 147 -5.11 -5.20 -12.85
N LEU A 148 -4.59 -4.19 -12.17
CA LEU A 148 -3.20 -4.06 -11.72
C LEU A 148 -2.93 -4.78 -10.39
N GLY A 149 -3.95 -5.01 -9.55
CA GLY A 149 -3.78 -5.51 -8.18
C GLY A 149 -3.46 -4.44 -7.13
N ILE A 150 -3.72 -3.16 -7.44
CA ILE A 150 -3.49 -2.03 -6.52
C ILE A 150 -4.51 -2.07 -5.37
N LYS A 151 -4.03 -1.84 -4.15
CA LYS A 151 -4.85 -1.75 -2.92
C LYS A 151 -4.79 -0.41 -2.22
N GLN A 152 -3.89 0.48 -2.62
CA GLN A 152 -3.79 1.81 -2.05
C GLN A 152 -3.38 2.83 -3.12
N ILE A 153 -4.06 3.98 -3.10
CA ILE A 153 -3.85 5.08 -4.04
C ILE A 153 -3.63 6.36 -3.24
N SER A 154 -2.62 7.14 -3.60
CA SER A 154 -2.42 8.50 -3.10
C SER A 154 -2.80 9.50 -4.18
N LEU A 155 -3.81 10.33 -3.94
CA LEU A 155 -4.14 11.43 -4.86
C LEU A 155 -3.34 12.68 -4.50
N SER A 156 -2.77 13.33 -5.51
CA SER A 156 -2.27 14.70 -5.40
C SER A 156 -3.36 15.66 -4.93
N SER A 157 -2.97 16.82 -4.41
CA SER A 157 -3.88 17.79 -3.79
C SER A 157 -5.09 18.13 -4.67
N LEU A 158 -6.28 17.75 -4.19
CA LEU A 158 -7.58 18.13 -4.74
C LEU A 158 -8.10 19.44 -4.15
N LEU A 159 -7.34 20.04 -3.22
CA LEU A 159 -7.76 21.18 -2.42
C LEU A 159 -7.96 22.42 -3.30
N LYS A 160 -8.93 23.25 -2.92
CA LYS A 160 -9.18 24.53 -3.57
C LYS A 160 -7.93 25.40 -3.51
N ASN A 161 -7.41 25.77 -4.67
CA ASN A 161 -6.21 26.58 -4.85
C ASN A 161 -6.49 27.81 -5.74
N ASN A 162 -5.51 28.69 -5.89
CA ASN A 162 -5.57 29.84 -6.77
C ASN A 162 -5.73 29.39 -8.24
N PRO A 163 -6.82 29.75 -8.96
CA PRO A 163 -7.02 29.32 -10.35
C PRO A 163 -5.94 29.82 -11.34
N GLU A 164 -5.16 30.82 -10.95
CA GLU A 164 -4.02 31.34 -11.72
C GLU A 164 -2.76 30.47 -11.52
N ASP A 165 -2.68 29.68 -10.46
CA ASP A 165 -1.56 28.78 -10.19
C ASP A 165 -1.73 27.45 -10.94
N MET A 166 -0.97 27.31 -12.02
CA MET A 166 -0.98 26.09 -12.84
C MET A 166 -0.41 24.86 -12.12
N LYS A 167 0.45 25.04 -11.10
CA LYS A 167 1.00 23.95 -10.27
C LYS A 167 0.02 23.49 -9.18
N GLY A 168 -0.92 24.34 -8.77
CA GLY A 168 -1.96 24.04 -7.78
C GLY A 168 -1.48 23.96 -6.33
N LEU A 169 -0.35 24.60 -6.03
CA LEU A 169 0.31 24.67 -4.72
C LEU A 169 -0.24 25.81 -3.84
N GLU A 170 -0.77 26.88 -4.44
CA GLU A 170 -1.36 28.02 -3.72
C GLU A 170 -2.74 27.69 -3.13
N VAL A 171 -2.80 26.90 -2.06
CA VAL A 171 -4.05 26.46 -1.39
C VAL A 171 -4.83 27.64 -0.78
N LEU A 172 -6.13 27.73 -1.09
CA LEU A 172 -7.10 28.72 -0.60
C LEU A 172 -8.05 28.16 0.48
N ASP A 173 -8.32 26.85 0.48
CA ASP A 173 -9.11 26.17 1.52
C ASP A 173 -8.70 24.69 1.61
N PHE A 174 -8.41 24.20 2.82
CA PHE A 174 -8.00 22.82 3.09
C PHE A 174 -9.16 21.83 3.29
N LYS A 175 -10.41 22.30 3.31
CA LYS A 175 -11.63 21.50 3.51
C LYS A 175 -12.58 21.57 2.29
N GLU A 176 -12.21 22.28 1.23
CA GLU A 176 -12.97 22.37 -0.03
C GLU A 176 -12.21 21.76 -1.23
N ILE A 177 -12.92 21.08 -2.13
CA ILE A 177 -12.35 20.54 -3.39
C ILE A 177 -12.31 21.64 -4.45
N HIS A 178 -11.24 21.71 -5.24
CA HIS A 178 -11.17 22.66 -6.37
C HIS A 178 -12.23 22.33 -7.44
N PRO A 179 -13.07 23.30 -7.88
CA PRO A 179 -14.20 23.03 -8.78
C PRO A 179 -13.87 22.35 -10.12
N THR A 180 -12.62 22.44 -10.60
CA THR A 180 -12.16 21.68 -11.78
C THR A 180 -12.28 20.17 -11.57
N TYR A 181 -11.99 19.65 -10.37
CA TYR A 181 -12.03 18.21 -10.10
C TYR A 181 -13.45 17.68 -9.86
N GLY A 182 -14.39 18.54 -9.45
CA GLY A 182 -15.77 18.18 -9.15
C GLY A 182 -16.25 18.71 -7.80
N THR A 183 -17.23 18.03 -7.21
CA THR A 183 -17.83 18.38 -5.92
C THR A 183 -17.44 17.39 -4.82
N LEU A 184 -17.74 17.74 -3.57
CA LEU A 184 -17.59 16.84 -2.43
C LEU A 184 -18.47 15.59 -2.56
N GLU A 185 -19.57 15.63 -3.32
CA GLU A 185 -20.42 14.45 -3.54
C GLU A 185 -19.80 13.51 -4.58
N ASP A 186 -19.24 14.02 -5.68
CA ASP A 186 -18.47 13.23 -6.65
C ASP A 186 -17.29 12.49 -5.95
N PHE A 187 -16.69 13.14 -4.95
CA PHE A 187 -15.62 12.56 -4.13
C PHE A 187 -16.12 11.43 -3.20
N LYS A 188 -17.30 11.56 -2.59
CA LYS A 188 -17.91 10.47 -1.80
C LYS A 188 -18.29 9.28 -2.68
N ASP A 189 -18.84 9.53 -3.87
CA ASP A 189 -19.14 8.47 -4.84
C ASP A 189 -17.87 7.73 -5.27
N LEU A 190 -16.77 8.45 -5.47
CA LEU A 190 -15.46 7.84 -5.71
C LEU A 190 -15.00 6.99 -4.52
N LEU A 191 -15.05 7.51 -3.29
CA LEU A 191 -14.70 6.76 -2.07
C LEU A 191 -15.54 5.48 -1.92
N ASN A 192 -16.85 5.55 -2.18
CA ASN A 192 -17.74 4.38 -2.16
C ASN A 192 -17.33 3.35 -3.22
N LYS A 193 -16.98 3.78 -4.44
CA LYS A 193 -16.55 2.90 -5.53
C LYS A 193 -15.20 2.24 -5.25
N LEU A 194 -14.25 2.97 -4.67
CA LEU A 194 -12.94 2.44 -4.24
C LEU A 194 -13.06 1.47 -3.07
N LYS A 195 -13.92 1.79 -2.08
CA LYS A 195 -14.24 0.87 -0.97
C LYS A 195 -14.87 -0.43 -1.46
N ALA A 196 -15.79 -0.37 -2.43
CA ALA A 196 -16.34 -1.55 -3.09
C ALA A 196 -15.32 -2.32 -3.95
N ALA A 197 -14.17 -1.71 -4.28
CA ALA A 197 -13.05 -2.33 -4.96
C ALA A 197 -11.99 -2.93 -4.01
N ASP A 198 -12.15 -2.76 -2.69
CA ASP A 198 -11.11 -3.03 -1.69
C ASP A 198 -9.82 -2.26 -2.02
N ILE A 199 -9.96 -0.95 -2.25
CA ILE A 199 -8.88 0.01 -2.50
C ILE A 199 -8.98 1.16 -1.48
N HIS A 200 -7.89 1.41 -0.76
CA HIS A 200 -7.72 2.49 0.18
C HIS A 200 -7.32 3.78 -0.53
N LEU A 201 -7.98 4.90 -0.24
CA LEU A 201 -7.63 6.22 -0.78
C LEU A 201 -6.92 7.07 0.27
N LEU A 202 -5.73 7.56 -0.07
CA LEU A 202 -4.99 8.56 0.68
C LEU A 202 -5.06 9.91 -0.05
N LEU A 203 -5.11 11.00 0.71
CA LEU A 203 -4.97 12.36 0.16
C LEU A 203 -3.58 12.91 0.45
N SER A 204 -2.96 13.54 -0.55
CA SER A 204 -1.66 14.19 -0.41
C SER A 204 -1.78 15.70 -0.51
N PHE A 205 -1.20 16.41 0.47
CA PHE A 205 -1.12 17.87 0.49
C PHE A 205 0.03 18.33 1.41
N SER A 206 0.44 19.58 1.24
CA SER A 206 1.38 20.27 2.13
C SER A 206 0.59 21.03 3.20
N PRO A 207 0.78 20.76 4.52
CA PRO A 207 0.21 21.59 5.56
C PRO A 207 1.06 22.84 5.86
N ASP A 208 2.30 22.89 5.37
CA ASP A 208 3.33 23.88 5.68
C ASP A 208 2.92 25.34 5.42
N TYR A 209 2.29 25.62 4.28
CA TYR A 209 1.95 26.96 3.82
C TYR A 209 0.53 27.03 3.25
N SER A 210 0.02 28.24 3.03
CA SER A 210 -1.16 28.50 2.19
C SER A 210 -0.94 29.68 1.26
N SER A 211 -1.87 29.89 0.33
CA SER A 211 -1.84 31.06 -0.55
C SER A 211 -1.85 32.36 0.26
N THR A 212 -1.13 33.39 -0.17
CA THR A 212 -1.31 34.77 0.34
C THR A 212 -2.73 35.31 0.10
N LYS A 213 -3.52 34.67 -0.79
CA LYS A 213 -4.95 34.94 -0.99
C LYS A 213 -5.87 34.18 0.00
N HIS A 214 -5.34 33.29 0.84
CA HIS A 214 -6.10 32.52 1.85
C HIS A 214 -6.71 33.44 2.91
N GLU A 215 -7.92 33.12 3.38
CA GLU A 215 -8.67 33.96 4.33
C GLU A 215 -7.85 34.27 5.59
N PHE A 216 -7.20 33.24 6.16
CA PHE A 216 -6.40 33.40 7.37
C PHE A 216 -5.20 34.33 7.15
N PHE A 217 -4.55 34.32 5.98
CA PHE A 217 -3.43 35.24 5.70
C PHE A 217 -3.92 36.69 5.64
N GLN A 218 -5.02 36.93 4.94
CA GLN A 218 -5.64 38.25 4.82
C GLN A 218 -6.10 38.82 6.18
N LYS A 219 -6.60 37.96 7.08
CA LYS A 219 -6.90 38.31 8.47
C LYS A 219 -5.64 38.53 9.31
N SER A 220 -4.61 37.73 9.10
CA SER A 220 -3.31 37.86 9.76
C SER A 220 -2.62 39.17 9.41
N VAL A 221 -2.63 39.60 8.13
CA VAL A 221 -2.11 40.90 7.67
C VAL A 221 -2.72 42.06 8.48
N LYS A 222 -4.02 42.00 8.76
CA LYS A 222 -4.78 43.01 9.51
C LYS A 222 -4.68 42.88 11.04
N LYS A 223 -4.00 41.84 11.54
CA LYS A 223 -3.92 41.50 12.98
C LYS A 223 -5.32 41.26 13.59
N GLU A 224 -6.19 40.59 12.84
CA GLU A 224 -7.49 40.14 13.33
C GLU A 224 -7.32 38.85 14.17
N GLU A 225 -7.73 38.88 15.44
CA GLU A 225 -7.70 37.70 16.32
C GLU A 225 -8.72 36.62 15.90
N PRO A 226 -8.38 35.32 16.00
CA PRO A 226 -7.12 34.73 16.49
C PRO A 226 -5.99 34.63 15.42
N TYR A 227 -6.21 35.13 14.21
CA TYR A 227 -5.34 34.90 13.04
C TYR A 227 -4.03 35.71 13.06
N THR A 228 -3.88 36.68 13.97
CA THR A 228 -2.68 37.54 14.12
C THR A 228 -1.37 36.76 14.11
N ASN A 229 -1.34 35.57 14.70
CA ASN A 229 -0.15 34.71 14.83
C ASN A 229 -0.30 33.35 14.13
N TYR A 230 -1.14 33.26 13.09
CA TYR A 230 -1.30 32.02 12.30
C TYR A 230 -0.14 31.80 11.31
N TYR A 231 0.60 32.85 10.95
CA TYR A 231 1.73 32.81 10.02
C TYR A 231 2.99 33.33 10.70
N VAL A 232 4.16 32.96 10.18
CA VAL A 232 5.44 33.44 10.70
C VAL A 232 5.67 34.88 10.23
N TRP A 233 5.61 35.82 11.18
CA TRP A 233 5.81 37.25 10.95
C TRP A 233 7.04 37.76 11.73
N ALA A 234 7.86 38.58 11.08
CA ALA A 234 9.04 39.19 11.68
C ALA A 234 9.14 40.70 11.39
N PRO A 235 9.51 41.54 12.37
CA PRO A 235 9.82 42.95 12.11
C PRO A 235 11.10 43.06 11.26
N PRO A 236 11.29 44.18 10.53
CA PRO A 236 12.53 44.42 9.79
C PRO A 236 13.70 44.60 10.78
N LYS A 237 14.87 44.01 10.51
CA LYS A 237 16.07 44.20 11.37
C LYS A 237 16.63 45.62 11.31
N GLY A 238 16.18 46.40 10.35
CA GLY A 238 16.57 47.78 10.09
C GLY A 238 16.08 48.21 8.71
N TYR A 239 16.55 49.37 8.26
CA TYR A 239 16.29 49.90 6.93
C TYR A 239 17.62 50.27 6.28
N SER A 240 17.77 50.06 4.97
CA SER A 240 18.91 50.58 4.21
C SER A 240 18.82 52.11 4.03
N SER A 241 19.87 52.72 3.50
CA SER A 241 20.00 54.18 3.35
C SER A 241 18.96 54.83 2.43
N ASP A 242 18.30 54.04 1.59
CA ASP A 242 17.18 54.41 0.71
C ASP A 242 15.79 54.28 1.39
N GLY A 243 15.74 53.73 2.61
CA GLY A 243 14.51 53.46 3.34
C GLY A 243 13.89 52.08 3.07
N THR A 244 14.54 51.21 2.30
CA THR A 244 14.04 49.84 2.05
C THR A 244 14.19 48.98 3.32
N PRO A 245 13.16 48.23 3.76
CA PRO A 245 13.24 47.38 4.94
C PRO A 245 14.19 46.20 4.72
N LEU A 246 14.96 45.84 5.74
CA LEU A 246 15.91 44.73 5.68
C LEU A 246 15.32 43.46 6.33
N ALA A 247 15.32 42.35 5.58
CA ALA A 247 14.86 41.04 6.03
C ALA A 247 15.54 40.63 7.36
N PRO A 248 14.86 39.93 8.28
CA PRO A 248 15.35 39.69 9.65
C PRO A 248 16.68 38.93 9.71
N ASN A 249 16.87 37.93 8.84
CA ASN A 249 18.08 37.10 8.76
C ASN A 249 18.50 36.87 7.30
N ASN A 250 19.20 35.77 7.00
CA ASN A 250 19.71 35.38 5.68
C ASN A 250 19.01 34.14 5.09
N TRP A 251 17.84 33.74 5.61
CA TRP A 251 17.12 32.55 5.13
C TRP A 251 16.73 32.71 3.66
N LEU A 252 16.89 31.62 2.90
CA LEU A 252 16.59 31.58 1.46
C LEU A 252 15.40 30.65 1.18
N SER A 253 14.61 31.02 0.18
CA SER A 253 13.53 30.19 -0.38
C SER A 253 14.10 29.06 -1.23
N LYS A 254 13.40 27.93 -1.27
CA LYS A 254 13.61 26.82 -2.21
C LYS A 254 13.55 27.22 -3.69
N GLU A 255 12.84 28.29 -4.02
CA GLU A 255 12.80 28.85 -5.39
C GLU A 255 13.91 29.90 -5.63
N GLY A 256 14.80 30.13 -4.65
CA GLY A 256 15.93 31.06 -4.71
C GLY A 256 15.61 32.45 -4.13
N GLY A 257 16.66 33.15 -3.68
CA GLY A 257 16.54 34.46 -3.03
C GLY A 257 15.96 34.39 -1.62
N SER A 258 15.68 35.56 -1.03
CA SER A 258 15.15 35.72 0.34
C SER A 258 13.87 34.89 0.58
N ALA A 259 13.81 34.15 1.71
CA ALA A 259 12.59 33.53 2.23
C ALA A 259 11.63 34.53 2.90
N TRP A 260 11.98 35.82 2.93
CA TRP A 260 11.19 36.88 3.55
C TRP A 260 10.70 37.88 2.52
N GLU A 261 9.39 38.11 2.52
CA GLU A 261 8.72 39.11 1.66
C GLU A 261 8.01 40.17 2.52
N TRP A 262 8.08 41.43 2.09
CA TRP A 262 7.63 42.57 2.90
C TRP A 262 6.14 42.84 2.70
N ASN A 263 5.35 42.82 3.79
CA ASN A 263 3.96 43.25 3.72
C ASN A 263 3.81 44.73 4.09
N ALA A 264 3.45 45.56 3.11
CA ALA A 264 3.33 47.00 3.29
C ALA A 264 2.17 47.46 4.21
N GLU A 265 1.11 46.67 4.34
CA GLU A 265 -0.03 46.96 5.23
C GLU A 265 0.33 46.65 6.69
N ARG A 266 0.88 45.44 6.93
CA ARG A 266 1.26 44.97 8.28
C ARG A 266 2.57 45.58 8.79
N LYS A 267 3.46 46.01 7.88
CA LYS A 267 4.81 46.55 8.14
C LYS A 267 5.76 45.55 8.81
N GLU A 268 5.59 44.29 8.44
CA GLU A 268 6.38 43.14 8.89
C GLU A 268 6.69 42.27 7.65
N PHE A 269 7.78 41.50 7.72
CA PHE A 269 8.04 40.43 6.76
C PHE A 269 7.23 39.19 7.14
N TYR A 270 6.72 38.46 6.14
CA TYR A 270 6.25 37.09 6.33
C TYR A 270 7.25 36.09 5.75
N LEU A 271 7.29 34.89 6.32
CA LEU A 271 8.07 33.78 5.80
C LEU A 271 7.36 33.11 4.62
N HIS A 272 8.16 32.74 3.62
CA HIS A 272 7.80 31.80 2.56
C HIS A 272 9.03 30.91 2.27
N GLN A 273 9.04 29.66 2.73
CA GLN A 273 10.13 28.74 2.38
C GLN A 273 10.08 28.27 0.92
N PHE A 274 8.93 28.46 0.26
CA PHE A 274 8.73 28.20 -1.16
C PHE A 274 8.46 29.52 -1.92
N GLY A 275 7.61 29.52 -2.94
CA GLY A 275 7.29 30.71 -3.72
C GLY A 275 6.60 31.79 -2.89
N LYS A 276 6.74 33.06 -3.28
CA LYS A 276 6.27 34.24 -2.52
C LYS A 276 4.76 34.22 -2.19
N ASN A 277 3.96 33.54 -2.99
CA ASN A 277 2.52 33.40 -2.74
C ASN A 277 2.18 32.27 -1.76
N GLN A 278 3.17 31.51 -1.28
CA GLN A 278 3.02 30.38 -0.37
C GLN A 278 3.55 30.82 1.00
N ALA A 279 2.67 31.38 1.84
CA ALA A 279 3.04 31.92 3.14
C ALA A 279 2.97 30.83 4.22
N ASP A 280 4.04 30.69 4.99
CA ASP A 280 4.25 29.59 5.92
C ASP A 280 3.41 29.78 7.21
N PHE A 281 2.75 28.71 7.62
CA PHE A 281 1.98 28.67 8.85
C PHE A 281 2.90 28.55 10.07
N ASN A 282 2.58 29.27 11.14
CA ASN A 282 3.34 29.22 12.38
C ASN A 282 2.92 28.02 13.24
N PHE A 283 3.57 26.86 13.08
CA PHE A 283 3.25 25.68 13.91
C PHE A 283 3.75 25.77 15.36
N ASN A 284 4.54 26.79 15.74
CA ASN A 284 4.74 27.12 17.15
C ASN A 284 3.45 27.67 17.81
N ASN A 285 2.44 28.06 17.02
CA ASN A 285 1.10 28.37 17.52
C ASN A 285 0.25 27.08 17.61
N PRO A 286 -0.18 26.62 18.80
CA PRO A 286 -0.96 25.39 18.95
C PRO A 286 -2.33 25.43 18.27
N GLN A 287 -2.87 26.63 17.96
CA GLN A 287 -4.12 26.75 17.19
C GLN A 287 -3.97 26.29 15.74
N VAL A 288 -2.78 26.44 15.15
CA VAL A 288 -2.47 25.95 13.79
C VAL A 288 -2.38 24.41 13.80
N VAL A 289 -1.70 23.83 14.79
CA VAL A 289 -1.61 22.37 14.97
C VAL A 289 -2.99 21.73 15.12
N GLU A 290 -3.89 22.37 15.90
CA GLU A 290 -5.27 21.91 16.09
C GLU A 290 -6.12 22.13 14.83
N TYR A 291 -5.96 23.25 14.10
CA TYR A 291 -6.64 23.47 12.81
C TYR A 291 -6.32 22.35 11.80
N PHE A 292 -5.06 21.97 11.65
CA PHE A 292 -4.70 20.86 10.75
C PHE A 292 -5.20 19.50 11.24
N LYS A 293 -5.28 19.29 12.57
CA LYS A 293 -5.98 18.12 13.12
C LYS A 293 -7.47 18.10 12.74
N GLU A 294 -8.17 19.24 12.74
CA GLU A 294 -9.54 19.33 12.21
C GLU A 294 -9.63 19.10 10.69
N VAL A 295 -8.63 19.50 9.91
CA VAL A 295 -8.57 19.23 8.46
C VAL A 295 -8.49 17.73 8.21
N LEU A 296 -7.59 17.03 8.91
CA LEU A 296 -7.46 15.57 8.80
C LEU A 296 -8.76 14.87 9.23
N ASP A 297 -9.32 15.26 10.39
CA ASP A 297 -10.60 14.77 10.91
C ASP A 297 -11.78 14.97 9.93
N PHE A 298 -11.85 16.13 9.26
CA PHE A 298 -12.87 16.41 8.23
C PHE A 298 -12.83 15.41 7.07
N TRP A 299 -11.64 15.13 6.53
CA TRP A 299 -11.45 14.22 5.40
C TRP A 299 -11.62 12.74 5.80
N LEU A 300 -11.15 12.35 6.99
CA LEU A 300 -11.39 11.02 7.57
C LEU A 300 -12.89 10.74 7.70
N LYS A 301 -13.68 11.73 8.14
CA LYS A 301 -15.15 11.64 8.22
C LYS A 301 -15.85 11.46 6.88
N GLN A 302 -15.23 11.82 5.75
CA GLN A 302 -15.77 11.51 4.42
C GLN A 302 -15.50 10.06 3.99
N GLY A 303 -14.53 9.38 4.61
CA GLY A 303 -14.12 8.01 4.29
C GLY A 303 -12.71 7.85 3.72
N VAL A 304 -11.88 8.90 3.76
CA VAL A 304 -10.45 8.82 3.39
C VAL A 304 -9.71 7.85 4.32
N SER A 305 -8.84 7.01 3.76
CA SER A 305 -8.12 5.95 4.48
C SER A 305 -6.79 6.40 5.10
N GLY A 306 -6.28 7.59 4.74
CA GLY A 306 -5.00 8.08 5.23
C GLY A 306 -4.52 9.32 4.49
N PHE A 307 -3.29 9.75 4.77
CA PHE A 307 -2.69 10.94 4.16
C PHE A 307 -1.23 10.73 3.82
N LYS A 308 -0.76 11.42 2.77
CA LYS A 308 0.66 11.59 2.45
C LYS A 308 1.01 13.07 2.52
N LEU A 309 1.52 13.52 3.66
CA LEU A 309 1.81 14.93 3.88
C LEU A 309 3.21 15.28 3.35
N GLU A 310 3.30 16.29 2.49
CA GLU A 310 4.56 16.77 1.89
C GLU A 310 5.06 18.03 2.61
N ASN A 311 6.33 18.41 2.40
CA ASN A 311 7.02 19.54 3.03
C ASN A 311 7.05 19.49 4.59
N ILE A 312 6.91 18.30 5.18
CA ILE A 312 6.87 18.09 6.63
C ILE A 312 8.17 18.48 7.34
N GLU A 313 9.29 18.49 6.63
CA GLU A 313 10.57 18.92 7.20
C GLU A 313 10.69 20.44 7.41
N TYR A 314 9.75 21.24 6.88
CA TYR A 314 9.78 22.71 6.94
C TYR A 314 8.87 23.33 8.01
N LEU A 315 7.97 22.53 8.63
CA LEU A 315 6.90 23.01 9.53
C LEU A 315 7.35 23.84 10.75
N LEU A 316 8.62 23.78 11.13
CA LEU A 316 9.13 24.45 12.32
C LEU A 316 10.50 25.09 12.02
N GLU A 317 10.65 26.34 12.43
CA GLU A 317 11.86 27.14 12.30
C GLU A 317 12.38 27.60 13.67
N ASP A 318 13.62 28.12 13.71
CA ASP A 318 14.21 28.71 14.92
C ASP A 318 13.48 30.01 15.30
N VAL A 319 12.76 29.98 16.41
CA VAL A 319 12.02 31.10 17.01
C VAL A 319 12.94 32.30 17.33
N GLU A 320 14.24 32.09 17.50
CA GLU A 320 15.23 33.18 17.68
C GLU A 320 15.69 33.80 16.34
N LEU A 321 15.18 33.32 15.20
CA LEU A 321 15.43 33.82 13.83
C LEU A 321 16.91 33.92 13.47
N LYS A 322 17.76 33.01 13.95
CA LYS A 322 19.22 33.03 13.72
C LYS A 322 19.57 32.90 12.23
N ASN A 323 20.69 33.50 11.83
CA ASN A 323 21.22 33.31 10.48
C ASN A 323 21.71 31.87 10.27
N GLU A 324 21.44 31.32 9.09
CA GLU A 324 22.00 30.05 8.64
C GLU A 324 23.50 30.16 8.35
N THR A 325 24.19 29.03 8.47
CA THR A 325 25.64 28.92 8.23
C THR A 325 25.95 28.55 6.78
N ILE A 326 27.06 29.02 6.22
CA ILE A 326 27.47 28.68 4.85
C ILE A 326 27.74 27.17 4.74
N SER A 327 27.23 26.54 3.69
CA SER A 327 27.39 25.11 3.44
C SER A 327 28.78 24.78 2.93
N SER A 328 29.18 23.50 3.07
CA SER A 328 30.41 22.99 2.46
C SER A 328 30.22 22.58 0.98
N ARG A 329 29.08 22.87 0.35
CA ARG A 329 28.78 22.49 -1.03
C ARG A 329 29.40 23.51 -1.98
N ALA A 330 30.39 23.10 -2.75
CA ALA A 330 31.02 23.94 -3.75
C ALA A 330 30.13 24.11 -5.00
N GLY A 331 30.17 25.29 -5.61
CA GLY A 331 29.50 25.58 -6.89
C GLY A 331 28.25 26.45 -6.79
N HIS A 332 27.79 26.77 -5.58
CA HIS A 332 26.56 27.56 -5.35
C HIS A 332 26.81 29.04 -5.10
N MET A 333 25.88 29.90 -5.53
CA MET A 333 25.89 31.35 -5.29
C MET A 333 25.13 31.72 -4.00
N HIS A 334 25.39 32.90 -3.43
CA HIS A 334 24.88 33.28 -2.10
C HIS A 334 23.35 33.46 -2.00
N ASP A 335 22.66 33.41 -3.13
CA ASP A 335 21.23 33.52 -3.36
C ASP A 335 20.59 32.20 -3.83
N GLU A 336 21.39 31.15 -4.05
CA GLU A 336 20.94 29.77 -4.26
C GLU A 336 20.77 29.05 -2.93
N TYR A 337 19.72 28.24 -2.80
CA TYR A 337 19.33 27.60 -1.54
C TYR A 337 20.49 26.79 -0.92
N GLU A 338 21.15 25.93 -1.71
CA GLU A 338 22.23 25.02 -1.29
C GLU A 338 23.51 25.71 -0.79
N PHE A 339 23.62 27.04 -0.90
CA PHE A 339 24.73 27.81 -0.33
C PHE A 339 24.73 27.82 1.19
N TYR A 340 23.59 27.59 1.85
CA TYR A 340 23.49 27.53 3.30
C TYR A 340 23.25 26.10 3.80
N ASN A 341 23.61 25.81 5.06
CA ASN A 341 23.11 24.66 5.79
C ASN A 341 21.81 25.08 6.46
N HIS A 342 20.70 24.41 6.17
CA HIS A 342 19.38 24.77 6.68
C HIS A 342 19.14 24.13 8.06
N GLN A 343 19.80 24.65 9.09
CA GLN A 343 19.71 24.14 10.47
C GLN A 343 18.65 24.86 11.30
N HIS A 344 18.23 26.04 10.84
CA HIS A 344 17.25 26.90 11.48
C HIS A 344 15.91 26.92 10.75
N THR A 345 15.81 26.47 9.49
CA THR A 345 14.54 26.40 8.73
C THR A 345 14.06 25.00 8.34
N ALA A 346 14.84 23.94 8.59
CA ALA A 346 14.46 22.57 8.25
C ALA A 346 14.83 21.56 9.34
N GLN A 347 14.03 20.49 9.46
CA GLN A 347 14.21 19.39 10.44
C GLN A 347 14.33 19.87 11.90
N ALA A 348 13.65 20.97 12.25
CA ALA A 348 13.70 21.52 13.59
C ALA A 348 13.06 20.58 14.64
N PRO A 349 13.55 20.57 15.89
CA PRO A 349 13.13 19.59 16.88
C PRO A 349 11.69 19.81 17.35
N GLY A 350 10.88 18.75 17.33
CA GLY A 350 9.47 18.77 17.74
C GLY A 350 8.47 18.42 16.65
N ILE A 351 8.89 18.32 15.38
CA ILE A 351 8.04 17.88 14.26
C ILE A 351 7.39 16.52 14.57
N ALA A 352 8.11 15.57 15.18
CA ALA A 352 7.55 14.28 15.55
C ALA A 352 6.39 14.37 16.54
N LYS A 353 6.32 15.39 17.40
CA LYS A 353 5.20 15.59 18.34
C LYS A 353 3.92 16.04 17.61
N ILE A 354 4.08 16.90 16.60
CA ILE A 354 2.97 17.32 15.73
C ILE A 354 2.45 16.12 14.94
N LEU A 355 3.37 15.36 14.33
CA LEU A 355 3.05 14.12 13.60
C LEU A 355 2.41 13.05 14.50
N ASP A 356 2.78 12.95 15.77
CA ASP A 356 2.15 12.02 16.71
C ASP A 356 0.70 12.41 17.05
N ILE A 357 0.40 13.71 17.19
CA ILE A 357 -0.98 14.21 17.38
C ILE A 357 -1.84 13.91 16.14
N TRP A 358 -1.31 14.18 14.95
CA TRP A 358 -2.00 13.95 13.68
C TRP A 358 -2.16 12.45 13.38
N GLY A 359 -1.09 11.67 13.52
CA GLY A 359 -1.10 10.23 13.29
C GLY A 359 -2.00 9.49 14.27
N ALA A 360 -2.06 9.88 15.55
CA ALA A 360 -3.04 9.34 16.49
C ALA A 360 -4.49 9.67 16.06
N THR A 361 -4.73 10.85 15.48
CA THR A 361 -6.06 11.23 14.96
C THR A 361 -6.48 10.37 13.76
N VAL A 362 -5.54 10.11 12.83
CA VAL A 362 -5.73 9.23 11.66
C VAL A 362 -5.97 7.78 12.10
N HIS A 363 -5.11 7.25 12.97
CA HIS A 363 -5.20 5.87 13.46
C HIS A 363 -6.52 5.61 14.20
N ASN A 364 -6.94 6.52 15.09
CA ASN A 364 -8.16 6.37 15.89
C ASN A 364 -9.46 6.40 15.06
N HIS A 365 -9.46 7.07 13.89
CA HIS A 365 -10.65 7.18 13.05
C HIS A 365 -10.89 5.98 12.15
N THR A 366 -9.84 5.48 11.50
CA THR A 366 -9.96 4.50 10.40
C THR A 366 -9.03 3.30 10.52
N GLY A 367 -8.14 3.26 11.53
CA GLY A 367 -6.93 2.44 11.45
C GLY A 367 -6.00 2.90 10.32
N GLY A 368 -6.15 4.16 9.89
CA GLY A 368 -5.56 4.68 8.66
C GLY A 368 -4.05 4.90 8.73
N VAL A 369 -3.50 5.29 7.60
CA VAL A 369 -2.06 5.43 7.37
C VAL A 369 -1.67 6.90 7.27
N LEU A 370 -0.69 7.32 8.06
CA LEU A 370 0.00 8.61 7.89
C LEU A 370 1.37 8.37 7.24
N ILE A 371 1.56 8.90 6.04
CA ILE A 371 2.82 8.90 5.29
C ILE A 371 3.41 10.30 5.33
N VAL A 372 4.72 10.40 5.58
CA VAL A 372 5.49 11.63 5.38
C VAL A 372 6.14 11.57 3.99
N GLY A 373 5.97 12.62 3.18
CA GLY A 373 6.46 12.72 1.80
C GLY A 373 7.95 13.03 1.64
N ASP A 374 8.59 13.41 2.74
CA ASP A 374 9.94 13.96 2.79
C ASP A 374 10.85 13.13 3.70
N SER A 375 12.08 13.62 3.94
CA SER A 375 12.92 13.08 5.01
C SER A 375 12.35 13.41 6.39
N LEU A 376 12.54 12.51 7.36
CA LEU A 376 12.19 12.77 8.77
C LEU A 376 13.32 12.28 9.67
N THR A 377 13.99 13.18 10.40
CA THR A 377 15.09 12.81 11.31
C THR A 377 14.63 12.38 12.70
N GLU A 378 13.43 12.81 13.13
CA GLU A 378 12.86 12.44 14.43
C GLU A 378 11.98 11.19 14.36
N ASN A 379 12.10 10.29 15.35
CA ASN A 379 11.21 9.14 15.47
C ASN A 379 9.83 9.55 16.01
N SER A 380 8.85 9.73 15.12
CA SER A 380 7.42 9.68 15.46
C SER A 380 6.97 8.24 15.74
N THR A 381 6.01 8.05 16.64
CA THR A 381 5.36 6.76 16.91
C THR A 381 4.17 6.47 16.00
N HIS A 382 3.44 7.49 15.54
CA HIS A 382 2.20 7.32 14.75
C HIS A 382 2.32 7.58 13.24
N VAL A 383 3.48 7.97 12.72
CA VAL A 383 3.77 7.83 11.29
C VAL A 383 3.83 6.35 10.90
N ASN A 384 3.38 5.99 9.72
CA ASN A 384 3.41 4.62 9.19
C ASN A 384 4.54 4.43 8.17
N LEU A 385 4.69 5.36 7.23
CA LEU A 385 5.66 5.32 6.12
C LEU A 385 6.37 6.66 5.96
N VAL A 386 7.62 6.63 5.48
CA VAL A 386 8.41 7.82 5.12
C VAL A 386 8.87 7.66 3.68
N ALA A 387 8.20 8.37 2.77
CA ALA A 387 8.31 8.23 1.31
C ALA A 387 9.56 8.93 0.74
N HIS A 388 10.74 8.41 1.07
CA HIS A 388 12.00 8.96 0.57
C HIS A 388 12.24 8.59 -0.91
N ARG A 389 12.61 9.60 -1.72
CA ARG A 389 13.02 9.41 -3.12
C ARG A 389 14.48 8.99 -3.20
N LEU A 390 14.76 7.82 -3.75
CA LEU A 390 16.10 7.26 -3.89
C LEU A 390 16.71 7.74 -5.20
N GLU A 391 17.72 8.62 -5.10
CA GLU A 391 18.35 9.21 -6.27
C GLU A 391 19.18 8.19 -7.08
N ILE A 392 18.97 8.16 -8.40
CA ILE A 392 19.74 7.37 -9.36
C ILE A 392 20.44 8.28 -10.38
N THR A 393 21.58 7.80 -10.89
CA THR A 393 22.35 8.47 -11.95
C THR A 393 22.37 7.62 -13.22
N PRO A 394 22.66 8.20 -14.41
CA PRO A 394 22.84 7.44 -15.65
C PRO A 394 23.92 6.34 -15.58
N THR A 395 24.83 6.44 -14.62
CA THR A 395 25.98 5.54 -14.41
C THR A 395 25.78 4.56 -13.25
N LEU A 396 24.53 4.35 -12.80
CA LEU A 396 24.19 3.46 -11.69
C LEU A 396 24.78 2.04 -11.88
N SER A 397 25.71 1.66 -11.01
CA SER A 397 26.33 0.35 -10.99
C SER A 397 25.66 -0.62 -10.01
N GLY A 398 25.89 -1.92 -10.19
CA GLY A 398 25.42 -2.96 -9.27
C GLY A 398 25.99 -2.83 -7.86
N GLU A 399 27.20 -2.28 -7.71
CA GLU A 399 27.81 -1.97 -6.40
C GLU A 399 27.12 -0.78 -5.73
N GLN A 400 26.84 0.30 -6.47
CA GLN A 400 26.09 1.46 -5.96
C GLN A 400 24.68 1.06 -5.54
N LEU A 401 23.98 0.27 -6.35
CA LEU A 401 22.64 -0.22 -6.04
C LEU A 401 22.65 -1.09 -4.77
N LYS A 402 23.65 -1.95 -4.59
CA LYS A 402 23.83 -2.72 -3.34
C LYS A 402 24.00 -1.81 -2.12
N VAL A 403 24.83 -0.77 -2.22
CA VAL A 403 25.05 0.20 -1.13
C VAL A 403 23.78 0.95 -0.76
N ILE A 404 22.99 1.38 -1.75
CA ILE A 404 21.70 2.07 -1.53
C ILE A 404 20.72 1.11 -0.83
N VAL A 405 20.52 -0.10 -1.37
CA VAL A 405 19.59 -1.09 -0.81
C VAL A 405 20.02 -1.54 0.60
N ASP A 406 21.31 -1.78 0.85
CA ASP A 406 21.83 -2.19 2.16
C ASP A 406 21.73 -1.11 3.24
N LYS A 407 21.75 0.17 2.83
CA LYS A 407 21.49 1.29 3.72
C LYS A 407 19.99 1.37 4.01
N TRP A 408 19.18 1.45 2.95
CA TRP A 408 17.76 1.77 3.05
C TRP A 408 16.91 0.64 3.66
N ALA A 409 17.23 -0.63 3.38
CA ALA A 409 16.52 -1.78 3.94
C ALA A 409 16.76 -2.00 5.45
N LYS A 410 17.56 -1.15 6.11
CA LYS A 410 17.74 -1.12 7.57
C LYS A 410 16.87 -0.07 8.26
N GLU A 411 16.28 0.85 7.51
CA GLU A 411 15.41 1.88 8.08
C GLU A 411 14.11 1.25 8.59
N ASN A 412 13.54 1.85 9.64
CA ASN A 412 12.15 1.55 9.97
C ASN A 412 11.26 2.26 8.93
N ARG A 413 10.19 1.60 8.48
CA ARG A 413 9.19 2.15 7.54
C ARG A 413 9.67 2.32 6.08
N ILE A 414 10.30 1.28 5.54
CA ILE A 414 10.92 1.24 4.22
C ILE A 414 9.89 1.51 3.10
N THR A 415 10.18 2.51 2.25
CA THR A 415 9.50 2.71 0.95
C THR A 415 10.47 2.68 -0.22
N TRP A 416 10.06 2.26 -1.42
CA TRP A 416 10.92 2.30 -2.61
C TRP A 416 10.32 3.18 -3.70
N GLN A 417 10.89 4.38 -3.88
CA GLN A 417 10.62 5.27 -5.01
C GLN A 417 11.95 5.69 -5.62
N TRP A 418 12.16 5.45 -6.91
CA TRP A 418 13.38 5.88 -7.62
C TRP A 418 13.14 7.21 -8.33
N SER A 419 14.14 8.08 -8.33
CA SER A 419 14.13 9.28 -9.18
C SER A 419 15.53 9.72 -9.57
N CYS A 420 15.64 10.48 -10.63
CA CYS A 420 16.79 11.33 -10.92
C CYS A 420 16.76 12.58 -10.02
N ALA A 421 17.82 13.39 -10.06
CA ALA A 421 17.90 14.66 -9.34
C ALA A 421 16.75 15.64 -9.68
N ASP A 422 16.16 15.56 -10.88
CA ASP A 422 15.00 16.38 -11.31
C ASP A 422 13.64 15.79 -10.86
N GLY A 423 13.64 14.73 -10.05
CA GLY A 423 12.44 14.03 -9.61
C GLY A 423 11.77 13.15 -10.68
N THR A 424 12.29 13.07 -11.90
CA THR A 424 11.77 12.20 -12.97
C THR A 424 12.59 10.91 -13.08
N LEU A 425 12.38 10.10 -14.12
CA LEU A 425 13.22 8.96 -14.48
C LEU A 425 13.99 9.20 -15.80
N LYS A 426 14.05 10.43 -16.32
CA LYS A 426 14.70 10.75 -17.61
C LYS A 426 16.18 10.39 -17.72
N CYS A 427 16.88 10.31 -16.59
CA CYS A 427 18.29 9.91 -16.52
C CYS A 427 18.48 8.38 -16.58
N ALA A 428 17.42 7.59 -16.35
CA ALA A 428 17.45 6.15 -16.44
C ALA A 428 17.38 5.70 -17.91
N PRO A 429 18.30 4.83 -18.39
CA PRO A 429 18.14 4.19 -19.68
C PRO A 429 16.83 3.38 -19.74
N PRO A 430 16.12 3.28 -20.88
CA PRO A 430 14.87 2.54 -20.97
C PRO A 430 14.97 1.08 -20.49
N ALA A 431 16.10 0.42 -20.78
CA ALA A 431 16.39 -0.95 -20.32
C ALA A 431 16.55 -1.10 -18.79
N LEU A 432 16.64 0.00 -18.04
CA LEU A 432 16.77 0.01 -16.58
C LEU A 432 15.40 0.12 -15.87
N LEU A 433 14.35 0.61 -16.54
CA LEU A 433 13.04 0.86 -15.93
C LEU A 433 12.41 -0.41 -15.34
N ASP A 434 12.37 -1.49 -16.13
CA ASP A 434 11.88 -2.80 -15.68
C ASP A 434 12.73 -3.38 -14.54
N ALA A 435 14.05 -3.18 -14.57
CA ALA A 435 14.94 -3.64 -13.51
C ALA A 435 14.70 -2.88 -12.20
N LEU A 436 14.46 -1.56 -12.25
CA LEU A 436 14.09 -0.75 -11.08
C LEU A 436 12.75 -1.17 -10.50
N ASN A 437 11.76 -1.45 -11.36
CA ASN A 437 10.47 -2.02 -10.95
C ASN A 437 10.66 -3.40 -10.29
N MET A 438 11.43 -4.31 -10.91
CA MET A 438 11.73 -5.63 -10.31
C MET A 438 12.39 -5.50 -8.94
N VAL A 439 13.35 -4.59 -8.77
CA VAL A 439 14.02 -4.34 -7.49
C VAL A 439 13.03 -3.79 -6.46
N SER A 440 12.32 -2.69 -6.75
CA SER A 440 11.34 -2.09 -5.81
C SER A 440 10.27 -3.07 -5.35
N PHE A 441 9.72 -3.87 -6.28
CA PHE A 441 8.60 -4.74 -5.99
C PHE A 441 8.99 -6.01 -5.26
N LEU A 442 10.24 -6.48 -5.39
CA LEU A 442 10.71 -7.70 -4.73
C LEU A 442 11.51 -7.41 -3.44
N LEU A 443 11.78 -6.15 -3.11
CA LEU A 443 12.35 -5.74 -1.82
C LEU A 443 11.28 -5.62 -0.70
N PRO A 444 11.68 -5.72 0.59
CA PRO A 444 10.78 -5.55 1.74
C PRO A 444 10.33 -4.09 1.90
N GLY A 445 9.13 -3.86 2.45
CA GLY A 445 8.52 -2.52 2.55
C GLY A 445 7.73 -2.12 1.31
N THR A 446 7.24 -0.88 1.26
CA THR A 446 6.21 -0.42 0.30
C THR A 446 6.82 0.24 -0.96
N PRO A 447 6.75 -0.37 -2.15
CA PRO A 447 7.08 0.33 -3.39
C PRO A 447 6.08 1.46 -3.66
N ILE A 448 6.55 2.58 -4.21
CA ILE A 448 5.72 3.70 -4.64
C ILE A 448 5.85 3.82 -6.16
N THR A 449 4.72 3.92 -6.86
CA THR A 449 4.64 4.04 -8.32
C THR A 449 3.79 5.25 -8.66
N ARG A 450 4.26 6.12 -9.55
CA ARG A 450 3.43 7.20 -10.12
C ARG A 450 2.70 6.69 -11.36
N ALA A 451 1.48 7.18 -11.57
CA ALA A 451 0.70 6.88 -12.77
C ALA A 451 1.52 7.09 -14.06
N GLY A 452 1.65 6.04 -14.85
CA GLY A 452 2.46 5.99 -16.07
C GLY A 452 3.79 5.24 -15.92
N GLU A 453 4.37 5.14 -14.73
CA GLU A 453 5.61 4.37 -14.51
C GLU A 453 5.41 2.87 -14.75
N GLU A 454 4.17 2.36 -14.57
CA GLU A 454 3.79 0.99 -14.93
C GLU A 454 3.74 0.74 -16.45
N LEU A 455 3.70 1.81 -17.25
CA LEU A 455 3.77 1.78 -18.71
C LEU A 455 5.18 2.10 -19.24
N GLY A 456 6.12 2.47 -18.37
CA GLY A 456 7.47 2.92 -18.75
C GLY A 456 7.58 4.44 -19.01
N LEU A 457 6.60 5.26 -18.60
CA LEU A 457 6.72 6.71 -18.70
C LEU A 457 7.78 7.25 -17.74
N ILE A 458 8.73 8.01 -18.28
CA ILE A 458 9.91 8.51 -17.55
C ILE A 458 9.71 9.89 -16.90
N ALA A 459 8.55 10.52 -17.08
CA ALA A 459 8.22 11.84 -16.55
C ALA A 459 6.70 12.01 -16.47
N PRO A 460 6.18 12.93 -15.62
CA PRO A 460 4.75 13.24 -15.59
C PRO A 460 4.23 13.68 -16.97
N SER A 461 3.15 13.05 -17.42
CA SER A 461 2.43 13.35 -18.65
C SER A 461 0.93 13.12 -18.48
N LEU A 462 0.14 13.43 -19.51
CA LEU A 462 -1.22 12.90 -19.61
C LEU A 462 -1.16 11.38 -19.68
N MET A 463 -2.12 10.68 -19.07
CA MET A 463 -2.16 9.22 -19.03
C MET A 463 -2.60 8.63 -20.40
N PRO A 464 -1.79 7.81 -21.08
CA PRO A 464 -2.10 7.29 -22.41
C PRO A 464 -3.00 6.04 -22.33
N TRP A 465 -4.31 6.22 -22.37
CA TRP A 465 -5.28 5.13 -22.32
C TRP A 465 -5.43 4.36 -23.64
N ASN A 466 -5.47 5.06 -24.77
CA ASN A 466 -5.72 4.48 -26.09
C ASN A 466 -4.84 5.16 -27.16
N SER A 467 -3.96 4.40 -27.78
CA SER A 467 -3.03 4.80 -28.85
C SER A 467 -3.69 5.57 -30.00
N LEU A 468 -4.89 5.17 -30.40
CA LEU A 468 -5.60 5.66 -31.60
C LEU A 468 -6.61 6.77 -31.32
N GLU A 469 -6.93 7.05 -30.05
CA GLU A 469 -7.89 8.10 -29.69
C GLU A 469 -7.23 9.49 -29.62
N PRO A 470 -8.01 10.58 -29.82
CA PRO A 470 -7.55 11.94 -29.54
C PRO A 470 -6.92 12.05 -28.15
N ASN A 471 -5.82 12.78 -28.05
CA ASN A 471 -5.08 12.99 -26.81
C ASN A 471 -4.76 11.67 -26.07
N LYS A 472 -4.53 10.59 -26.82
CA LYS A 472 -4.30 9.21 -26.33
C LYS A 472 -5.40 8.69 -25.38
N GLY A 473 -6.65 9.09 -25.59
CA GLY A 473 -7.80 8.68 -24.77
C GLY A 473 -7.88 9.34 -23.38
N PHE A 474 -7.02 10.32 -23.09
CA PHE A 474 -7.16 11.16 -21.89
C PHE A 474 -8.40 12.06 -21.98
N THR A 475 -8.60 12.74 -23.11
CA THR A 475 -9.78 13.58 -23.39
C THR A 475 -10.16 13.54 -24.86
N SER A 476 -11.45 13.57 -25.16
CA SER A 476 -11.99 13.86 -26.49
C SER A 476 -12.10 15.37 -26.79
N GLY A 477 -11.91 16.21 -25.78
CA GLY A 477 -11.92 17.67 -25.88
C GLY A 477 -10.64 18.27 -26.45
N LEU A 478 -10.61 19.61 -26.47
CA LEU A 478 -9.41 20.37 -26.78
C LEU A 478 -8.55 20.51 -25.52
N LEU A 479 -7.24 20.23 -25.64
CA LEU A 479 -6.31 20.52 -24.57
C LEU A 479 -6.20 22.04 -24.32
N PRO A 480 -6.00 22.48 -23.07
CA PRO A 480 -5.79 23.89 -22.74
C PRO A 480 -4.59 24.47 -23.49
N ARG A 481 -4.51 25.79 -23.60
CA ARG A 481 -3.44 26.46 -24.38
C ARG A 481 -2.07 26.21 -23.74
N GLY A 482 -1.21 25.44 -24.42
CA GLY A 482 0.08 24.96 -23.90
C GLY A 482 0.02 23.56 -23.25
N GLY A 483 -1.16 22.93 -23.20
CA GLY A 483 -1.40 21.61 -22.63
C GLY A 483 -1.02 20.42 -23.51
N SER A 484 -0.40 20.65 -24.68
CA SER A 484 0.27 19.58 -25.41
C SER A 484 1.50 19.14 -24.61
N GLY A 485 1.33 18.10 -23.79
CA GLY A 485 2.44 17.37 -23.20
C GLY A 485 3.40 16.84 -24.28
N PRO A 486 4.61 16.37 -23.90
CA PRO A 486 5.51 15.74 -24.85
C PRO A 486 4.78 14.64 -25.62
N GLU A 487 5.09 14.49 -26.91
CA GLU A 487 4.49 13.48 -27.78
C GLU A 487 4.71 12.09 -27.17
N ILE A 488 3.62 11.50 -26.65
CA ILE A 488 3.67 10.20 -25.97
C ILE A 488 3.70 9.12 -27.05
N ASP A 489 4.74 8.29 -27.02
CA ASP A 489 4.85 7.12 -27.89
C ASP A 489 3.62 6.21 -27.72
N GLU A 490 3.01 5.85 -28.84
CA GLU A 490 1.86 4.96 -28.93
C GLU A 490 2.15 3.57 -28.38
N SER A 491 3.41 3.14 -28.36
CA SER A 491 3.83 1.89 -27.72
C SER A 491 3.63 1.89 -26.19
N LEU A 492 3.53 3.07 -25.58
CA LEU A 492 3.40 3.27 -24.13
C LEU A 492 1.94 3.40 -23.67
N SER A 493 0.94 3.16 -24.54
CA SER A 493 -0.47 3.21 -24.13
C SER A 493 -0.97 1.94 -23.46
N VAL A 494 -1.95 2.09 -22.56
CA VAL A 494 -2.60 0.98 -21.86
C VAL A 494 -3.20 -0.04 -22.83
N ASP A 495 -3.85 0.41 -23.91
CA ASP A 495 -4.50 -0.48 -24.87
C ASP A 495 -3.51 -1.31 -25.72
N VAL A 496 -2.30 -0.80 -25.97
CA VAL A 496 -1.25 -1.52 -26.70
C VAL A 496 -0.58 -2.50 -25.76
N GLN A 497 -0.06 -2.04 -24.62
CA GLN A 497 0.64 -2.88 -23.66
C GLN A 497 -0.26 -3.97 -23.06
N SER A 498 -1.56 -3.74 -22.89
CA SER A 498 -2.50 -4.78 -22.41
C SER A 498 -2.65 -5.96 -23.37
N LYS A 499 -2.20 -5.85 -24.62
CA LYS A 499 -2.21 -6.92 -25.63
C LYS A 499 -0.83 -7.60 -25.78
N ASP A 500 0.24 -6.99 -25.25
CA ASP A 500 1.62 -7.48 -25.34
C ASP A 500 2.06 -8.12 -24.00
N PRO A 501 2.29 -9.44 -23.95
CA PRO A 501 2.76 -10.13 -22.74
C PRO A 501 4.21 -9.81 -22.36
N THR A 502 4.96 -9.10 -23.21
CA THR A 502 6.35 -8.66 -22.97
C THR A 502 6.48 -7.19 -22.58
N SER A 503 5.36 -6.48 -22.43
CA SER A 503 5.31 -5.06 -22.08
C SER A 503 5.65 -4.76 -20.61
N HIS A 504 6.01 -3.50 -20.34
CA HIS A 504 6.17 -2.94 -18.99
C HIS A 504 4.94 -3.22 -18.11
N LEU A 505 3.74 -3.00 -18.66
CA LEU A 505 2.46 -3.26 -17.98
C LEU A 505 2.27 -4.75 -17.61
N ALA A 506 2.70 -5.66 -18.48
CA ALA A 506 2.62 -7.10 -18.23
C ALA A 506 3.59 -7.53 -17.11
N LEU A 507 4.81 -7.01 -17.11
CA LEU A 507 5.77 -7.22 -16.03
C LEU A 507 5.26 -6.62 -14.70
N TYR A 508 4.77 -5.38 -14.73
CA TYR A 508 4.25 -4.69 -13.55
C TYR A 508 3.12 -5.48 -12.87
N LYS A 509 2.14 -5.98 -13.64
CA LYS A 509 1.07 -6.86 -13.14
C LYS A 509 1.61 -8.14 -12.49
N GLN A 510 2.63 -8.76 -13.08
CA GLN A 510 3.29 -9.92 -12.47
C GLN A 510 3.99 -9.56 -11.17
N LEU A 511 4.70 -8.43 -11.12
CA LEU A 511 5.40 -7.95 -9.92
C LEU A 511 4.42 -7.64 -8.78
N VAL A 512 3.31 -6.95 -9.03
CA VAL A 512 2.25 -6.73 -8.03
C VAL A 512 1.72 -8.07 -7.50
N ALA A 513 1.46 -9.05 -8.37
CA ALA A 513 1.00 -10.37 -7.96
C ALA A 513 2.05 -11.13 -7.12
N GLN A 514 3.34 -11.05 -7.47
CA GLN A 514 4.42 -11.69 -6.73
C GLN A 514 4.64 -11.10 -5.33
N ARG A 515 4.21 -9.84 -5.08
CA ARG A 515 4.26 -9.25 -3.74
C ARG A 515 3.43 -9.98 -2.70
N ALA A 516 2.36 -10.67 -3.11
CA ALA A 516 1.55 -11.50 -2.22
C ALA A 516 2.24 -12.83 -1.83
N SER A 517 3.40 -13.16 -2.41
CA SER A 517 4.12 -14.39 -2.08
C SER A 517 4.72 -14.35 -0.67
N PRO A 518 4.81 -15.49 0.05
CA PRO A 518 5.42 -15.54 1.38
C PRO A 518 6.88 -15.04 1.42
N ALA A 519 7.63 -15.20 0.32
CA ALA A 519 8.99 -14.69 0.20
C ALA A 519 9.03 -13.16 0.08
N ALA A 520 8.17 -12.56 -0.75
CA ALA A 520 8.10 -11.10 -0.85
C ALA A 520 7.59 -10.45 0.45
N GLN A 521 6.65 -11.08 1.15
CA GLN A 521 6.10 -10.62 2.42
C GLN A 521 7.10 -10.79 3.59
N PHE A 522 7.55 -12.02 3.86
CA PHE A 522 8.26 -12.38 5.09
C PHE A 522 9.71 -12.85 4.89
N GLY A 523 10.15 -12.96 3.64
CA GLY A 523 11.49 -13.44 3.28
C GLY A 523 12.60 -12.47 3.68
N SER A 524 13.70 -13.03 4.20
CA SER A 524 14.86 -12.29 4.67
C SER A 524 15.71 -11.78 3.51
N LEU A 525 15.94 -10.47 3.45
CA LEU A 525 16.79 -9.88 2.42
C LEU A 525 18.27 -10.24 2.62
N GLN A 526 18.90 -10.81 1.58
CA GLN A 526 20.36 -10.84 1.45
C GLN A 526 20.74 -10.29 0.08
N THR A 527 21.77 -9.45 0.01
CA THR A 527 22.16 -8.73 -1.21
C THR A 527 23.60 -9.03 -1.62
N LEU A 528 23.85 -9.06 -2.93
CA LEU A 528 25.14 -9.38 -3.52
C LEU A 528 25.35 -8.53 -4.78
N ALA A 529 26.46 -7.77 -4.83
CA ALA A 529 26.98 -7.28 -6.10
C ALA A 529 27.99 -8.32 -6.59
N LEU A 530 27.75 -8.91 -7.77
CA LEU A 530 28.72 -9.82 -8.40
C LEU A 530 29.83 -9.05 -9.10
N ASN A 531 29.53 -7.84 -9.57
CA ASN A 531 30.42 -6.86 -10.17
C ASN A 531 29.64 -5.54 -10.40
N ASN A 532 30.29 -4.54 -10.97
CA ASN A 532 29.68 -3.25 -11.36
C ASN A 532 28.45 -3.35 -12.28
N SER A 533 28.21 -4.47 -12.97
CA SER A 533 27.09 -4.65 -13.91
C SER A 533 25.95 -5.50 -13.37
N VAL A 534 26.15 -6.26 -12.28
CA VAL A 534 25.15 -7.22 -11.78
C VAL A 534 24.95 -7.11 -10.27
N PHE A 535 23.79 -6.58 -9.90
CA PHE A 535 23.20 -6.67 -8.56
C PHE A 535 22.24 -7.87 -8.49
N ALA A 536 22.30 -8.61 -7.39
CA ALA A 536 21.44 -9.74 -7.09
C ALA A 536 21.02 -9.71 -5.62
N PHE A 537 19.87 -10.29 -5.31
CA PHE A 537 19.40 -10.46 -3.93
C PHE A 537 18.52 -11.70 -3.81
N THR A 538 18.39 -12.20 -2.58
CA THR A 538 17.44 -13.26 -2.21
C THR A 538 16.43 -12.71 -1.21
N ARG A 539 15.22 -13.27 -1.23
CA ARG A 539 14.15 -13.06 -0.26
C ARG A 539 13.78 -14.41 0.36
#